data_AF-E5R3S9-F1
#
_entry.id   AF-E5R3S9-F1
#
_cell.length_a   1.000
_cell.length_b   1.000
_cell.length_c   1.000
_cell.angle_alpha   90.00
_cell.angle_beta   90.00
_cell.angle_gamma   90.00
#
_symmetry.space_group_name_H-M   'P 1'
#
loop_
_entity.id
_entity.type
_entity.pdbx_description
1 polymer ?
#
loop_
_entity_poly.entity_id
_entity_poly.type
_entity_poly.pdbx_seq_one_letter_code
_entity_poly.pdbx_strand_id
1 'polypeptide(L)'
;MPVTTRRMSDRQRQEVDHTYNGIEDRVSECVTMYPVFCTAKIPSDILDEFIDESYAGIRDTIGEGDLPGYGMSPCILQTTDLDSITHGSRKPMPVDFESPFLNWTDEQVREWATKASRPGHPSFAHRTFTILDQNTIDNKVCRVGYISVNEEDDDYRMLSEVFYADIMARVPLEEAEICWDETLLGVGADGVLDPTEEARKMVEDSRKKKGK
;
A
#
# COMPACT_ATOMS: atom_id res chain seq x y z
N MET A 1 12.53 35.82 30.20
CA MET A 1 11.65 35.87 29.00
C MET A 1 10.68 34.71 29.09
N PRO A 2 9.36 34.93 29.06
CA PRO A 2 8.41 33.82 29.15
C PRO A 2 8.32 33.09 27.81
N VAL A 3 8.59 31.78 27.84
CA VAL A 3 8.38 30.88 26.70
C VAL A 3 6.87 30.81 26.46
N THR A 4 6.40 31.41 25.37
CA THR A 4 4.99 31.36 24.99
C THR A 4 4.74 30.02 24.32
N THR A 5 4.18 29.06 25.04
CA THR A 5 3.70 27.81 24.44
C THR A 5 2.52 28.16 23.53
N ARG A 6 2.77 28.18 22.22
CA ARG A 6 1.76 28.44 21.20
C ARG A 6 0.72 27.33 21.28
N ARG A 7 -0.50 27.65 21.72
CA ARG A 7 -1.64 26.72 21.75
C ARG A 7 -1.98 26.37 20.30
N MET A 8 -1.68 25.13 19.89
CA MET A 8 -2.11 24.62 18.58
C MET A 8 -3.64 24.55 18.52
N SER A 9 -4.19 24.93 17.37
CA SER A 9 -5.63 24.88 17.12
C SER A 9 -6.11 23.44 16.90
N ASP A 10 -7.39 23.15 17.18
CA ASP A 10 -7.95 21.80 17.03
C ASP A 10 -7.91 21.28 15.59
N ARG A 11 -7.95 22.18 14.60
CA ARG A 11 -7.78 21.85 13.18
C ARG A 11 -6.36 21.37 12.87
N GLN A 12 -5.34 22.03 13.43
CA GLN A 12 -3.95 21.58 13.30
C GLN A 12 -3.70 20.26 14.05
N ARG A 13 -4.39 20.02 15.17
CA ARG A 13 -4.34 18.73 15.86
C ARG A 13 -4.97 17.60 15.04
N GLN A 14 -6.08 17.87 14.36
CA GLN A 14 -6.68 16.91 13.43
C GLN A 14 -5.75 16.64 12.23
N GLU A 15 -5.19 17.66 11.58
CA GLU A 15 -4.25 17.48 10.47
C GLU A 15 -2.99 16.66 10.87
N VAL A 16 -2.47 16.87 12.09
CA VAL A 16 -1.35 16.08 12.65
C VAL A 16 -1.75 14.63 12.97
N ASP A 17 -3.02 14.38 13.29
CA ASP A 17 -3.51 13.03 13.60
C ASP A 17 -3.80 12.20 12.33
N HIS A 18 -3.91 12.86 11.18
CA HIS A 18 -4.29 12.24 9.89
C HIS A 18 -3.10 12.03 8.96
N THR A 19 -1.92 12.51 9.37
CA THR A 19 -0.72 12.45 8.54
C THR A 19 0.47 11.93 9.32
N TYR A 20 1.35 11.20 8.64
CA TYR A 20 2.68 10.84 9.12
C TYR A 20 3.72 11.40 8.16
N ASN A 21 4.67 12.20 8.67
CA ASN A 21 5.67 12.90 7.85
C ASN A 21 5.09 13.73 6.68
N GLY A 22 3.85 14.23 6.83
CA GLY A 22 3.15 15.01 5.80
C GLY A 22 2.41 14.19 4.75
N ILE A 23 2.41 12.86 4.87
CA ILE A 23 1.65 11.94 4.03
C ILE A 23 0.36 11.57 4.76
N GLU A 24 -0.79 11.63 4.08
CA GLU A 24 -2.05 11.14 4.64
C GLU A 24 -1.96 9.63 4.81
N ASP A 25 -2.15 9.14 6.02
CA ASP A 25 -1.95 7.72 6.34
C ASP A 25 -3.19 7.08 6.96
N ARG A 26 -4.37 7.64 6.72
CA ARG A 26 -5.64 7.06 7.16
C ARG A 26 -6.18 6.05 6.16
N VAL A 27 -6.87 5.06 6.70
CA VAL A 27 -7.66 4.13 5.90
C VAL A 27 -8.76 4.93 5.17
N SER A 28 -8.79 4.81 3.84
CA SER A 28 -9.72 5.52 2.96
C SER A 28 -10.55 4.55 2.11
N GLU A 29 -11.49 5.05 1.32
CA GLU A 29 -12.36 4.24 0.44
C GLU A 29 -11.61 3.60 -0.75
N CYS A 30 -10.36 4.01 -0.99
CA CYS A 30 -9.46 3.44 -2.01
C CYS A 30 -8.19 2.83 -1.41
N VAL A 31 -7.44 2.09 -2.22
CA VAL A 31 -6.19 1.41 -1.83
C VAL A 31 -5.21 2.43 -1.25
N THR A 32 -5.05 2.35 0.08
CA THR A 32 -4.26 3.28 0.87
C THR A 32 -3.35 2.62 1.93
N MET A 33 -3.42 1.30 2.05
CA MET A 33 -2.64 0.54 3.00
C MET A 33 -1.88 -0.55 2.26
N TYR A 34 -0.55 -0.49 2.36
CA TYR A 34 0.33 -1.46 1.75
C TYR A 34 0.76 -2.46 2.82
N PRO A 35 0.14 -3.64 2.93
CA PRO A 35 0.38 -4.59 4.02
C PRO A 35 1.83 -5.08 4.05
N VAL A 36 2.38 -5.13 5.25
CA VAL A 36 3.75 -5.58 5.55
C VAL A 36 3.66 -6.66 6.63
N PHE A 37 4.20 -7.83 6.32
CA PHE A 37 4.17 -9.03 7.14
C PHE A 37 5.53 -9.25 7.79
N CYS A 38 5.57 -9.36 9.12
CA CYS A 38 6.79 -9.74 9.82
C CYS A 38 6.77 -11.25 10.09
N THR A 39 7.57 -12.01 9.35
CA THR A 39 7.65 -13.48 9.52
C THR A 39 8.80 -13.90 10.44
N ALA A 40 9.65 -12.95 10.84
CA ALA A 40 10.65 -13.11 11.90
C ALA A 40 10.43 -12.09 13.03
N LYS A 41 11.17 -12.25 14.14
CA LYS A 41 11.16 -11.29 15.27
C LYS A 41 12.00 -10.06 14.92
N ILE A 42 11.41 -9.15 14.16
CA ILE A 42 12.09 -7.94 13.71
C ILE A 42 12.24 -6.97 14.90
N PRO A 43 13.47 -6.52 15.22
CA PRO A 43 13.70 -5.49 16.23
C PRO A 43 12.94 -4.19 15.94
N SER A 44 12.44 -3.53 16.99
CA SER A 44 11.62 -2.32 16.86
C SER A 44 12.35 -1.16 16.18
N ASP A 45 13.67 -1.04 16.37
CA ASP A 45 14.51 -0.04 15.72
C ASP A 45 14.59 -0.26 14.19
N ILE A 46 14.63 -1.51 13.75
CA ILE A 46 14.59 -1.85 12.31
C ILE A 46 13.19 -1.57 11.73
N LEU A 47 12.12 -1.83 12.49
CA LEU A 47 10.76 -1.50 12.06
C LEU A 47 10.55 0.02 11.96
N ASP A 48 11.06 0.79 12.92
CA ASP A 48 11.02 2.26 12.88
C ASP A 48 11.81 2.81 11.68
N GLU A 49 12.99 2.24 11.39
CA GLU A 49 13.79 2.58 10.21
C GLU A 49 13.05 2.24 8.92
N PHE A 50 12.43 1.07 8.83
CA PHE A 50 11.59 0.69 7.69
C PHE A 50 10.45 1.68 7.45
N ILE A 51 9.75 2.09 8.51
CA ILE A 51 8.66 3.09 8.44
C ILE A 51 9.20 4.41 7.88
N ASP A 52 10.25 4.97 8.51
CA ASP A 52 10.78 6.27 8.11
C ASP A 52 11.33 6.27 6.67
N GLU A 53 12.05 5.22 6.27
CA GLU A 53 12.60 5.11 4.91
C GLU A 53 11.51 4.92 3.86
N SER A 54 10.50 4.06 4.12
CA SER A 54 9.40 3.83 3.19
C SER A 54 8.62 5.11 2.91
N TYR A 55 8.27 5.88 3.95
CA TYR A 55 7.61 7.17 3.77
C TYR A 55 8.52 8.21 3.08
N ALA A 56 9.84 8.16 3.31
CA ALA A 56 10.77 9.04 2.62
C ALA A 56 10.80 8.74 1.11
N GLY A 57 10.83 7.48 0.70
CA GLY A 57 10.80 7.09 -0.72
C GLY A 57 9.55 7.56 -1.44
N ILE A 58 8.39 7.40 -0.81
CA ILE A 58 7.11 7.86 -1.36
C ILE A 58 7.11 9.37 -1.52
N ARG A 59 7.53 10.11 -0.49
CA ARG A 59 7.58 11.58 -0.54
C ARG A 59 8.45 12.06 -1.70
N ASP A 60 9.61 11.44 -1.88
CA ASP A 60 10.54 11.81 -2.96
C ASP A 60 9.99 11.44 -4.35
N THR A 61 9.18 10.37 -4.43
CA THR A 61 8.49 9.95 -5.67
C THR A 61 7.37 10.91 -6.06
N ILE A 62 6.54 11.33 -5.10
CA ILE A 62 5.40 12.23 -5.33
C ILE A 62 5.89 13.68 -5.58
N GLY A 63 7.04 14.06 -5.02
CA GLY A 63 7.60 15.41 -5.10
C GLY A 63 6.83 16.43 -4.24
N GLU A 64 7.20 17.71 -4.35
CA GLU A 64 6.56 18.82 -3.59
C GLU A 64 5.24 19.32 -4.22
N GLY A 65 4.40 18.43 -4.76
CA GLY A 65 3.12 18.79 -5.38
C GLY A 65 1.96 18.81 -4.37
N ASP A 66 1.00 19.73 -4.57
CA ASP A 66 -0.27 19.84 -3.81
C ASP A 66 -1.23 18.64 -3.99
N LEU A 67 -0.77 17.52 -4.57
CA LEU A 67 -1.55 16.30 -4.51
C LEU A 67 -1.41 15.79 -3.07
N PRO A 68 -2.49 15.75 -2.27
CA PRO A 68 -2.42 15.06 -0.98
C PRO A 68 -1.88 13.67 -1.30
N GLY A 69 -0.71 13.33 -0.75
CA GLY A 69 -0.05 12.07 -1.05
C GLY A 69 -1.04 10.97 -0.70
N TYR A 70 -1.73 10.46 -1.72
CA TYR A 70 -2.94 9.67 -1.58
C TYR A 70 -2.57 8.38 -0.88
N GLY A 71 -2.69 8.34 0.45
CA GLY A 71 -2.63 7.16 1.29
C GLY A 71 -1.62 6.11 0.86
N MET A 72 -0.39 6.42 0.47
CA MET A 72 0.57 5.35 0.20
C MET A 72 1.27 5.06 1.51
N SER A 73 0.68 4.18 2.32
CA SER A 73 1.16 3.96 3.69
C SER A 73 1.66 2.53 3.89
N PRO A 74 2.93 2.32 4.29
CA PRO A 74 3.37 1.02 4.78
C PRO A 74 2.52 0.64 5.99
N CYS A 75 1.98 -0.57 5.99
CA CYS A 75 1.10 -1.07 7.04
C CYS A 75 1.65 -2.40 7.59
N ILE A 76 2.58 -2.31 8.54
CA ILE A 76 3.03 -3.44 9.37
C ILE A 76 1.83 -3.97 10.12
N LEU A 77 1.40 -5.17 9.75
CA LEU A 77 0.18 -5.77 10.27
C LEU A 77 0.44 -6.27 11.70
N GLN A 78 -0.17 -5.60 12.66
CA GLN A 78 -0.12 -5.94 14.09
C GLN A 78 -1.24 -6.90 14.51
N THR A 79 -2.18 -7.17 13.62
CA THR A 79 -3.41 -7.92 13.84
C THR A 79 -3.85 -8.59 12.54
N THR A 80 -4.62 -9.66 12.62
CA THR A 80 -5.29 -10.28 11.46
C THR A 80 -6.64 -9.63 11.15
N ASP A 81 -7.16 -8.80 12.06
CA ASP A 81 -8.42 -8.06 11.89
C ASP A 81 -8.16 -6.72 11.19
N LEU A 82 -8.30 -6.71 9.86
CA LEU A 82 -8.04 -5.52 9.04
C LEU A 82 -8.97 -4.35 9.35
N ASP A 83 -10.19 -4.59 9.83
CA ASP A 83 -11.15 -3.54 10.17
C ASP A 83 -10.72 -2.73 11.41
N SER A 84 -9.87 -3.31 12.26
CA SER A 84 -9.34 -2.62 13.43
C SER A 84 -8.23 -1.62 13.09
N ILE A 85 -7.68 -1.69 11.88
CA ILE A 85 -6.63 -0.79 11.40
C ILE A 85 -7.27 0.50 10.90
N THR A 86 -6.79 1.63 11.40
CA THR A 86 -7.33 2.97 11.06
C THR A 86 -6.31 3.88 10.39
N HIS A 87 -5.03 3.55 10.50
CA HIS A 87 -3.94 4.27 9.87
C HIS A 87 -2.76 3.33 9.53
N GLY A 88 -1.83 3.82 8.70
CA GLY A 88 -0.57 3.18 8.38
C GLY A 88 0.36 3.05 9.59
N SER A 89 1.48 2.35 9.45
CA SER A 89 2.43 2.20 10.55
C SER A 89 3.10 3.52 10.89
N ARG A 90 3.29 3.77 12.18
CA ARG A 90 3.94 4.97 12.73
C ARG A 90 4.94 4.56 13.79
N LYS A 91 6.01 5.35 13.94
CA LYS A 91 6.95 5.20 15.04
C LYS A 91 6.42 5.86 16.33
N PRO A 92 6.89 5.43 17.51
CA PRO A 92 7.74 4.26 17.72
C PRO A 92 6.93 2.96 17.65
N MET A 93 7.50 1.94 17.01
CA MET A 93 6.99 0.58 17.08
C MET A 93 7.20 0.01 18.48
N PRO A 94 6.26 -0.79 19.01
CA PRO A 94 6.42 -1.39 20.33
C PRO A 94 7.68 -2.25 20.42
N VAL A 95 8.45 -2.09 21.52
CA VAL A 95 9.70 -2.85 21.75
C VAL A 95 9.46 -4.36 21.81
N ASP A 96 8.32 -4.76 22.39
CA ASP A 96 7.91 -6.16 22.52
C ASP A 96 6.90 -6.56 21.42
N PHE A 97 6.97 -5.92 20.24
CA PHE A 97 6.10 -6.28 19.12
C PHE A 97 6.33 -7.73 18.70
N GLU A 98 5.25 -8.52 18.72
CA GLU A 98 5.23 -9.87 18.17
C GLU A 98 4.19 -9.92 17.07
N SER A 99 4.62 -10.26 15.86
CA SER A 99 3.73 -10.32 14.72
C SER A 99 2.82 -11.55 14.79
N PRO A 100 1.52 -11.42 14.44
CA PRO A 100 0.65 -12.58 14.31
C PRO A 100 1.05 -13.51 13.14
N PHE A 101 1.97 -13.06 12.29
CA PHE A 101 2.48 -13.78 11.12
C PHE A 101 3.86 -14.42 11.35
N LEU A 102 4.31 -14.48 12.61
CA LEU A 102 5.61 -15.03 12.95
C LEU A 102 5.75 -16.50 12.48
N ASN A 103 6.88 -16.81 11.84
CA ASN A 103 7.21 -18.11 11.23
C ASN A 103 6.31 -18.53 10.06
N TRP A 104 5.52 -17.63 9.49
CA TRP A 104 4.76 -17.95 8.30
C TRP A 104 5.68 -18.12 7.09
N THR A 105 5.35 -19.09 6.25
CA THR A 105 5.99 -19.24 4.94
C THR A 105 5.45 -18.23 3.94
N ASP A 106 6.19 -18.05 2.85
CA ASP A 106 5.80 -17.20 1.74
C ASP A 106 4.43 -17.60 1.16
N GLU A 107 4.13 -18.91 1.08
CA GLU A 107 2.85 -19.42 0.62
C GLU A 107 1.72 -19.07 1.59
N GLN A 108 1.95 -19.15 2.90
CA GLN A 108 0.94 -18.79 3.91
C GLN A 108 0.62 -17.29 3.87
N VAL A 109 1.65 -16.44 3.75
CA VAL A 109 1.47 -15.00 3.59
C VAL A 109 0.67 -14.70 2.33
N ARG A 110 1.03 -15.33 1.21
CA ARG A 110 0.34 -15.15 -0.08
C ARG A 110 -1.11 -15.62 -0.03
N GLU A 111 -1.36 -16.81 0.51
CA GLU A 111 -2.71 -17.35 0.66
C GLU A 111 -3.58 -16.41 1.50
N TRP A 112 -3.03 -15.86 2.58
CA TRP A 112 -3.73 -14.90 3.41
C TRP A 112 -3.95 -13.58 2.68
N ALA A 113 -2.94 -13.01 2.03
CA ALA A 113 -3.09 -11.78 1.26
C ALA A 113 -4.17 -11.92 0.16
N THR A 114 -4.21 -13.05 -0.54
CA THR A 114 -5.25 -13.33 -1.56
C THR A 114 -6.64 -13.49 -0.95
N LYS A 115 -6.78 -14.16 0.21
CA LYS A 115 -8.09 -14.49 0.80
C LYS A 115 -8.65 -13.41 1.71
N ALA A 116 -7.79 -12.77 2.48
CA ALA A 116 -8.16 -11.80 3.52
C ALA A 116 -8.18 -10.37 2.99
N SER A 117 -7.28 -9.98 2.06
CA SER A 117 -7.25 -8.60 1.55
C SER A 117 -8.23 -8.36 0.40
N ARG A 118 -8.70 -9.41 -0.30
CA ARG A 118 -9.46 -9.27 -1.55
C ARG A 118 -10.98 -9.02 -1.36
N PRO A 119 -11.71 -9.66 -0.43
CA PRO A 119 -13.13 -9.39 -0.22
C PRO A 119 -13.36 -8.48 1.00
N GLY A 120 -13.76 -7.22 0.77
CA GLY A 120 -14.33 -6.35 1.81
C GLY A 120 -13.42 -5.26 2.39
N HIS A 121 -12.12 -5.24 2.05
CA HIS A 121 -11.18 -4.22 2.54
C HIS A 121 -10.54 -3.45 1.37
N PRO A 122 -11.30 -2.59 0.66
CA PRO A 122 -10.82 -1.87 -0.52
C PRO A 122 -9.65 -0.91 -0.21
N SER A 123 -9.44 -0.62 1.06
CA SER A 123 -8.36 0.24 1.55
C SER A 123 -7.00 -0.43 1.54
N PHE A 124 -6.90 -1.76 1.42
CA PHE A 124 -5.64 -2.48 1.41
C PHE A 124 -5.23 -2.88 0.00
N ALA A 125 -3.93 -2.78 -0.28
CA ALA A 125 -3.35 -3.32 -1.50
C ALA A 125 -3.59 -4.83 -1.53
N HIS A 126 -4.18 -5.29 -2.63
CA HIS A 126 -4.66 -6.66 -2.79
C HIS A 126 -3.84 -7.45 -3.82
N ARG A 127 -2.94 -6.77 -4.55
CA ARG A 127 -2.02 -7.38 -5.52
C ARG A 127 -0.58 -7.39 -5.07
N THR A 128 -0.20 -6.65 -4.04
CA THR A 128 1.19 -6.56 -3.56
C THR A 128 1.29 -6.64 -2.05
N PHE A 129 2.39 -7.21 -1.56
CA PHE A 129 2.70 -7.31 -0.14
C PHE A 129 4.21 -7.26 0.11
N THR A 130 4.60 -6.89 1.33
CA THR A 130 6.00 -6.92 1.78
C THR A 130 6.18 -7.95 2.89
N ILE A 131 7.27 -8.69 2.87
CA ILE A 131 7.71 -9.56 3.96
C ILE A 131 9.00 -8.99 4.57
N LEU A 132 9.00 -8.86 5.89
CA LEU A 132 10.17 -8.62 6.72
C LEU A 132 10.52 -9.92 7.46
N ASP A 133 11.70 -10.45 7.20
CA ASP A 133 12.14 -11.75 7.72
C ASP A 133 13.56 -11.69 8.32
N GLN A 134 14.21 -12.84 8.50
CA GLN A 134 15.57 -12.86 9.05
C GLN A 134 16.57 -12.09 8.18
N ASN A 135 16.42 -12.13 6.85
CA ASN A 135 17.29 -11.39 5.93
C ASN A 135 17.11 -9.88 6.08
N THR A 136 15.92 -9.42 6.49
CA THR A 136 15.68 -8.03 6.87
C THR A 136 16.54 -7.60 8.06
N ILE A 137 16.64 -8.45 9.08
CA ILE A 137 17.48 -8.17 10.26
C ILE A 137 18.95 -8.12 9.86
N ASP A 138 19.39 -9.06 9.03
CA ASP A 138 20.79 -9.24 8.69
C ASP A 138 21.30 -8.17 7.71
N ASN A 139 20.46 -7.76 6.75
CA ASN A 139 20.87 -6.98 5.59
C ASN A 139 20.06 -5.70 5.34
N LYS A 140 19.03 -5.40 6.16
CA LYS A 140 18.13 -4.24 6.01
C LYS A 140 17.49 -4.15 4.62
N VAL A 141 17.04 -5.29 4.13
CA VAL A 141 16.26 -5.40 2.89
C VAL A 141 14.91 -6.04 3.18
N CYS A 142 13.87 -5.63 2.47
CA CYS A 142 12.56 -6.26 2.50
C CYS A 142 12.36 -7.12 1.25
N ARG A 143 11.39 -8.03 1.30
CA ARG A 143 10.97 -8.81 0.13
C ARG A 143 9.60 -8.36 -0.32
N VAL A 144 9.46 -7.96 -1.57
CA VAL A 144 8.20 -7.53 -2.17
C VAL A 144 7.65 -8.68 -3.01
N GLY A 145 6.45 -9.15 -2.65
CA GLY A 145 5.68 -10.11 -3.43
C GLY A 145 4.53 -9.43 -4.16
N TYR A 146 4.10 -10.04 -5.27
CA TYR A 146 2.90 -9.65 -6.00
C TYR A 146 2.01 -10.85 -6.30
N ILE A 147 0.71 -10.66 -6.44
CA ILE A 147 -0.32 -11.66 -6.71
C ILE A 147 -0.85 -11.39 -8.11
N SER A 148 -0.44 -12.22 -9.06
CA SER A 148 -0.86 -12.13 -10.47
C SER A 148 -2.38 -12.17 -10.60
N VAL A 149 -2.91 -11.39 -11.55
CA VAL A 149 -4.30 -11.52 -12.00
C VAL A 149 -4.58 -12.90 -12.58
N ASN A 150 -3.59 -13.51 -13.23
CA ASN A 150 -3.74 -14.84 -13.79
C ASN A 150 -3.47 -15.90 -12.70
N GLU A 151 -4.53 -16.52 -12.19
CA GLU A 151 -4.44 -17.54 -11.13
C GLU A 151 -3.68 -18.81 -11.57
N GLU A 152 -3.45 -18.99 -12.88
CA GLU A 152 -2.61 -20.06 -13.44
C GLU A 152 -1.11 -19.71 -13.50
N ASP A 153 -0.74 -18.49 -13.11
CA ASP A 153 0.64 -18.03 -13.13
C ASP A 153 1.37 -18.50 -11.86
N ASP A 154 2.25 -19.49 -12.02
CA ASP A 154 3.09 -20.05 -10.95
C ASP A 154 4.31 -19.13 -10.61
N ASP A 155 4.25 -17.85 -10.96
CA ASP A 155 5.33 -16.91 -10.65
C ASP A 155 5.26 -16.44 -9.19
N TYR A 156 5.97 -17.18 -8.34
CA TYR A 156 6.10 -16.89 -6.92
C TYR A 156 7.33 -16.05 -6.57
N ARG A 157 8.03 -15.49 -7.57
CA ARG A 157 9.24 -14.70 -7.32
C ARG A 157 8.92 -13.47 -6.48
N MET A 158 9.87 -13.09 -5.65
CA MET A 158 9.84 -11.86 -4.87
C MET A 158 11.03 -10.99 -5.23
N LEU A 159 10.81 -9.68 -5.25
CA LEU A 159 11.85 -8.69 -5.39
C LEU A 159 12.50 -8.45 -4.02
N SER A 160 13.80 -8.24 -3.97
CA SER A 160 14.49 -7.81 -2.76
C SER A 160 14.79 -6.33 -2.89
N GLU A 161 14.29 -5.54 -1.96
CA GLU A 161 14.35 -4.07 -2.01
C GLU A 161 14.93 -3.50 -0.72
N VAL A 162 15.52 -2.31 -0.82
CA VAL A 162 15.84 -1.50 0.37
C VAL A 162 14.55 -0.85 0.90
N PHE A 163 14.49 -0.49 2.18
CA PHE A 163 13.25 0.02 2.78
C PHE A 163 12.73 1.28 2.06
N TYR A 164 13.63 2.18 1.66
CA TYR A 164 13.28 3.36 0.86
C TYR A 164 12.53 3.01 -0.44
N ALA A 165 12.83 1.88 -1.06
CA ALA A 165 12.25 1.46 -2.34
C ALA A 165 10.98 0.62 -2.21
N ASP A 166 10.60 0.19 -1.02
CA ASP A 166 9.47 -0.73 -0.78
C ASP A 166 8.18 -0.25 -1.45
N ILE A 167 7.63 0.87 -0.98
CA ILE A 167 6.36 1.37 -1.49
C ILE A 167 6.51 1.97 -2.89
N MET A 168 7.68 2.52 -3.23
CA MET A 168 7.97 3.00 -4.59
C MET A 168 7.87 1.89 -5.63
N ALA A 169 8.26 0.66 -5.28
CA ALA A 169 8.12 -0.51 -6.14
C ALA A 169 6.69 -1.05 -6.12
N ARG A 170 6.02 -1.05 -4.96
CA ARG A 170 4.70 -1.65 -4.80
C ARG A 170 3.58 -0.88 -5.47
N VAL A 171 3.59 0.46 -5.40
CA VAL A 171 2.51 1.28 -5.98
C VAL A 171 2.36 1.02 -7.50
N PRO A 172 3.42 1.11 -8.33
CA PRO A 172 3.29 0.81 -9.75
C PRO A 172 2.91 -0.64 -10.06
N LEU A 173 3.40 -1.60 -9.26
CA LEU A 173 3.05 -3.02 -9.42
C LEU A 173 1.57 -3.27 -9.11
N GLU A 174 1.05 -2.68 -8.03
CA GLU A 174 -0.36 -2.75 -7.67
C GLU A 174 -1.25 -2.19 -8.78
N GLU A 175 -0.94 -0.98 -9.25
CA GLU A 175 -1.68 -0.30 -10.33
C GLU A 175 -1.64 -1.10 -11.65
N ALA A 176 -0.49 -1.69 -11.99
CA ALA A 176 -0.36 -2.50 -13.19
C ALA A 176 -1.25 -3.76 -13.14
N GLU A 177 -1.25 -4.47 -12.01
CA GLU A 177 -2.11 -5.66 -11.83
C GLU A 177 -3.60 -5.28 -11.80
N ILE A 178 -3.98 -4.18 -11.14
CA ILE A 178 -5.37 -3.68 -11.16
C ILE A 178 -5.81 -3.35 -12.59
N CYS A 179 -5.00 -2.60 -13.34
CA CYS A 179 -5.29 -2.25 -14.73
C CYS A 179 -5.48 -3.50 -15.60
N TRP A 180 -4.70 -4.57 -15.36
CA TRP A 180 -4.85 -5.84 -16.07
C TRP A 180 -6.13 -6.57 -15.71
N ASP A 181 -6.51 -6.61 -14.43
CA ASP A 181 -7.78 -7.20 -13.98
C ASP A 181 -8.97 -6.49 -14.62
N GLU A 182 -8.99 -5.16 -14.59
CA GLU A 182 -10.03 -4.34 -15.21
C GLU A 182 -10.08 -4.54 -16.74
N THR A 183 -8.92 -4.60 -17.38
CA THR A 183 -8.82 -4.85 -18.82
C THR A 183 -9.41 -6.22 -19.17
N LEU A 184 -9.05 -7.27 -18.43
CA LEU A 184 -9.56 -8.63 -18.67
C LEU A 184 -11.06 -8.74 -18.41
N LEU A 185 -11.58 -8.06 -17.38
CA LEU A 185 -13.02 -7.99 -17.11
C LEU A 185 -13.79 -7.19 -18.18
N GLY A 186 -13.14 -6.21 -18.79
CA GLY A 186 -13.69 -5.40 -19.88
C GLY A 186 -13.62 -6.04 -21.26
N VAL A 187 -12.89 -7.15 -21.42
CA VAL A 187 -12.83 -7.90 -22.68
C VAL A 187 -14.05 -8.82 -22.78
N GLY A 188 -14.89 -8.58 -23.80
CA GLY A 188 -16.03 -9.44 -24.10
C GLY A 188 -15.60 -10.87 -24.48
N ALA A 189 -16.57 -11.79 -24.53
CA ALA A 189 -16.33 -13.20 -24.89
C ALA A 189 -15.71 -13.41 -26.28
N ASP A 190 -15.66 -12.38 -27.12
CA ASP A 190 -15.05 -12.33 -28.45
C ASP A 190 -13.60 -11.79 -28.45
N GLY A 191 -13.04 -11.48 -27.27
CA GLY A 191 -11.67 -10.97 -27.14
C GLY A 191 -11.55 -9.47 -27.45
N VAL A 192 -12.67 -8.76 -27.63
CA VAL A 192 -12.68 -7.31 -27.87
C VAL A 192 -12.96 -6.59 -26.57
N LEU A 193 -12.11 -5.62 -26.21
CA LEU A 193 -12.39 -4.65 -25.14
C LEU A 193 -13.73 -3.97 -25.45
N ASP A 194 -14.75 -4.25 -24.64
CA ASP A 194 -16.02 -3.56 -24.74
C ASP A 194 -15.94 -2.27 -23.90
N PRO A 195 -15.85 -1.08 -24.53
CA PRO A 195 -15.76 0.15 -23.76
C PRO A 195 -16.97 0.29 -22.85
N THR A 196 -16.71 0.66 -21.59
CA THR A 196 -17.75 0.97 -20.60
C THR A 196 -18.76 1.97 -21.17
N GLU A 197 -20.01 1.96 -20.70
CA GLU A 197 -21.02 2.92 -21.18
C GLU A 197 -20.55 4.38 -21.08
N GLU A 198 -19.74 4.70 -20.07
CA GLU A 198 -19.13 6.02 -19.90
C GLU A 198 -18.07 6.33 -20.97
N ALA A 199 -17.22 5.36 -21.31
CA ALA A 199 -16.25 5.49 -22.40
C ALA A 199 -16.95 5.66 -23.75
N ARG A 200 -18.04 4.92 -24.01
CA ARG A 200 -18.87 5.09 -25.20
C ARG A 200 -19.47 6.49 -25.28
N LYS A 201 -20.00 6.99 -24.16
CA LYS A 201 -20.60 8.34 -24.06
C LYS A 201 -19.56 9.45 -24.24
N MET A 202 -18.37 9.30 -23.67
CA MET A 202 -17.24 10.23 -23.89
C MET A 202 -16.79 10.26 -25.35
N VAL A 203 -16.72 9.11 -26.02
CA VAL A 203 -16.37 9.02 -27.45
C VAL A 203 -17.45 9.67 -28.32
N GLU A 204 -18.73 9.46 -28.01
CA GLU A 204 -19.84 10.13 -28.71
C GLU A 204 -19.81 11.65 -28.52
N ASP A 205 -19.60 12.14 -27.29
CA ASP A 205 -19.53 13.57 -27.01
C ASP A 205 -18.30 14.22 -27.66
N SER A 206 -17.18 13.50 -27.73
CA SER A 206 -15.97 13.93 -28.43
C SER A 206 -16.19 14.02 -29.95
N ARG A 207 -16.94 13.06 -30.53
CA ARG A 207 -17.33 13.09 -31.95
C ARG A 207 -18.31 14.22 -32.25
N LYS A 208 -19.27 14.49 -31.36
CA LYS A 208 -20.21 15.64 -31.47
C LYS A 208 -19.50 17.00 -31.36
N LYS A 209 -18.42 17.09 -30.57
CA LYS A 209 -17.60 18.33 -30.46
C LYS A 209 -16.68 18.58 -31.65
N LYS A 210 -16.15 17.52 -32.29
CA LYS A 210 -15.28 17.65 -33.49
C LYS A 210 -16.06 17.87 -34.79
N GLY A 211 -17.38 17.65 -34.79
CA GLY A 211 -18.27 17.87 -35.93
C GLY A 211 -18.94 19.25 -35.98
N LYS A 212 -18.48 20.23 -35.19
CA LYS A 212 -18.96 21.62 -35.21
C LYS A 212 -17.90 22.58 -35.73
#